data_AF-A0A0B2WHT5-F1
#
_entry.id   AF-A0A0B2WHT5-F1
#
_cell.length_a   1.000
_cell.length_b   1.000
_cell.length_c   1.000
_cell.angle_alpha   90.00
_cell.angle_beta   90.00
_cell.angle_gamma   90.00
#
_symmetry.space_group_name_H-M   'P 1'
#
loop_
_entity.id
_entity.type
_entity.pdbx_description
1 polymer ?
#
loop_
_entity_poly.entity_id
_entity_poly.type
_entity_poly.pdbx_seq_one_letter_code
_entity_poly.pdbx_strand_id
1 'polypeptide(L)'
;MFPPPTSVLTPSQVHDGPVTQTFRLPQQSPIGSPWLTEELKYFEKCLLVLDVLESFGTHFSKESSFPSGRWAGKPKFLGHVFHWVRKNEPVQLTMPAFPCKSANRNDKVLGHLPDLGEELGMTRLNDIAVAIKNVYQPGALVNIASDGILFNDIIGVSDEETWEYGQEIRAIAQEKKLDYIVFVYPQVLIGMMSANAMTRERYLSTTDECRSLLESRYGSTLKQIESLIKADSDTNSTYCGMVKFLQTELFGTLAGKSYRERQKLQKNSAKKMMQRSEAFTLAIRTNRPLDVRLSMHPSSGVAKLSVALVPSPEGFFQKSPWHSCVAIDRDGGHHCVHSSEVRETHELMYKNNRPYFYIAKDAVQADEPDTATAPEMSNLAAVAKNSEDSAATQNSDAETVFDKQEMLMAKKHPVTVTDVEIATVDSEPSSHPLEVVLFPSSAVPAYSYDAKIE
;
A
#
# COMPACT_ATOMS: atom_id res chain seq x y z
N MET A 1 51.12 -46.26 37.65
CA MET A 1 50.86 -44.95 37.02
C MET A 1 50.87 -43.90 38.13
N PHE A 2 51.54 -42.78 37.88
CA PHE A 2 52.13 -41.84 38.85
C PHE A 2 51.18 -41.23 39.91
N PRO A 3 51.73 -40.80 41.07
CA PRO A 3 51.01 -40.14 42.17
C PRO A 3 50.70 -38.66 41.87
N PRO A 4 49.83 -37.98 42.64
CA PRO A 4 49.47 -36.58 42.40
C PRO A 4 50.53 -35.62 42.95
N PRO A 5 50.71 -34.41 42.38
CA PRO A 5 51.48 -33.38 43.04
C PRO A 5 50.59 -32.42 43.84
N THR A 6 51.05 -32.27 45.06
CA THR A 6 50.79 -31.30 46.12
C THR A 6 50.74 -29.85 45.64
N SER A 7 49.94 -29.06 46.34
CA SER A 7 49.84 -27.61 46.27
C SER A 7 51.16 -26.91 46.63
N VAL A 8 51.46 -25.81 45.93
CA VAL A 8 52.28 -24.71 46.47
C VAL A 8 51.53 -23.40 46.25
N LEU A 9 51.48 -22.64 47.33
CA LEU A 9 50.76 -21.39 47.54
C LEU A 9 51.21 -20.26 46.60
N THR A 10 50.23 -19.43 46.29
CA THR A 10 50.29 -18.09 45.69
C THR A 10 51.26 -17.15 46.42
N PRO A 11 51.70 -16.09 45.72
CA PRO A 11 51.48 -14.76 46.25
C PRO A 11 50.53 -13.99 45.34
N SER A 12 49.39 -13.62 45.93
CA SER A 12 48.50 -12.59 45.43
C SER A 12 49.30 -11.30 45.23
N GLN A 13 49.28 -10.71 44.04
CA GLN A 13 49.22 -9.25 43.88
C GLN A 13 48.62 -8.84 42.51
N VAL A 14 47.40 -8.31 42.62
CA VAL A 14 46.91 -7.04 42.03
C VAL A 14 47.19 -6.77 40.54
N HIS A 15 46.17 -6.92 39.69
CA HIS A 15 45.36 -5.79 39.18
C HIS A 15 44.42 -6.28 38.09
N ASP A 16 43.12 -6.06 38.30
CA ASP A 16 42.15 -5.86 37.23
C ASP A 16 42.67 -4.75 36.31
N GLY A 17 43.20 -5.15 35.15
CA GLY A 17 43.35 -4.30 33.99
C GLY A 17 42.22 -4.63 33.01
N PRO A 18 41.53 -3.64 32.44
CA PRO A 18 40.46 -3.93 31.50
C PRO A 18 41.05 -4.65 30.28
N VAL A 19 40.38 -5.71 29.82
CA VAL A 19 40.69 -6.50 28.60
C VAL A 19 40.73 -5.61 27.32
N THR A 20 40.50 -4.31 27.44
CA THR A 20 40.65 -3.31 26.40
C THR A 20 42.10 -2.98 26.03
N GLN A 21 43.12 -3.34 26.83
CA GLN A 21 44.53 -2.98 26.52
C GLN A 21 45.40 -4.08 25.89
N THR A 22 44.95 -5.33 25.84
CA THR A 22 45.73 -6.45 25.25
C THR A 22 45.19 -6.98 23.93
N PHE A 23 44.01 -6.53 23.48
CA PHE A 23 43.58 -6.80 22.12
C PHE A 23 44.22 -5.81 21.13
N ARG A 24 45.32 -6.20 20.51
CA ARG A 24 45.78 -5.56 19.28
C ARG A 24 45.11 -6.27 18.11
N LEU A 25 44.34 -5.52 17.31
CA LEU A 25 43.99 -5.97 15.96
C LEU A 25 45.29 -6.44 15.29
N PRO A 26 45.33 -7.64 14.68
CA PRO A 26 46.47 -8.02 13.86
C PRO A 26 46.76 -6.88 12.90
N GLN A 27 48.01 -6.40 12.83
CA GLN A 27 48.41 -5.49 11.76
C GLN A 27 48.24 -6.24 10.45
N GLN A 28 47.06 -6.12 9.86
CA GLN A 28 46.83 -6.57 8.51
C GLN A 28 47.60 -5.60 7.62
N SER A 29 48.53 -6.12 6.84
CA SER A 29 48.95 -5.46 5.60
C SER A 29 47.71 -4.91 4.92
N PRO A 30 47.73 -3.68 4.36
CA PRO A 30 46.57 -3.15 3.65
C PRO A 30 46.11 -4.24 2.69
N ILE A 31 44.86 -4.69 2.82
CA ILE A 31 44.31 -5.73 1.96
C ILE A 31 44.19 -5.09 0.58
N GLY A 32 45.30 -5.10 -0.17
CA GLY A 32 45.41 -4.63 -1.53
C GLY A 32 44.86 -5.69 -2.48
N SER A 33 43.66 -6.22 -2.21
CA SER A 33 42.95 -7.03 -3.19
C SER A 33 41.88 -6.16 -3.86
N PRO A 34 42.02 -5.91 -5.18
CA PRO A 34 41.00 -5.19 -5.94
C PRO A 34 39.60 -5.79 -5.78
N TRP A 35 39.50 -7.12 -5.63
CA TRP A 35 38.21 -7.79 -5.37
C TRP A 35 37.52 -7.30 -4.10
N LEU A 36 38.27 -7.02 -3.02
CA LEU A 36 37.64 -6.75 -1.71
C LEU A 36 37.13 -5.32 -1.74
N THR A 37 37.87 -4.48 -2.45
CA THR A 37 37.47 -3.10 -2.74
C THR A 37 36.22 -3.06 -3.62
N GLU A 38 36.06 -3.97 -4.59
CA GLU A 38 34.84 -4.03 -5.41
C GLU A 38 33.62 -4.56 -4.65
N GLU A 39 33.78 -5.66 -3.91
CA GLU A 39 32.69 -6.22 -3.10
C GLU A 39 32.18 -5.19 -2.07
N LEU A 40 33.09 -4.47 -1.41
CA LEU A 40 32.73 -3.38 -0.49
C LEU A 40 31.95 -2.26 -1.19
N LYS A 41 32.32 -1.90 -2.43
CA LYS A 41 31.55 -0.92 -3.23
C LYS A 41 30.15 -1.41 -3.57
N TYR A 42 29.97 -2.72 -3.84
CA TYR A 42 28.63 -3.28 -4.04
C TYR A 42 27.82 -3.21 -2.76
N PHE A 43 28.41 -3.56 -1.60
CA PHE A 43 27.72 -3.44 -0.32
C PHE A 43 27.32 -2.00 0.01
N GLU A 44 28.21 -1.04 -0.19
CA GLU A 44 27.91 0.39 0.00
C GLU A 44 26.71 0.83 -0.86
N LYS A 45 26.73 0.50 -2.16
CA LYS A 45 25.59 0.76 -3.05
C LYS A 45 24.31 0.08 -2.57
N CYS A 46 24.38 -1.16 -2.10
CA CYS A 46 23.21 -1.87 -1.59
C CYS A 46 22.60 -1.17 -0.38
N LEU A 47 23.42 -0.67 0.53
CA LEU A 47 22.95 0.08 1.70
C LEU A 47 22.25 1.37 1.27
N LEU A 48 22.84 2.14 0.34
CA LEU A 48 22.21 3.35 -0.21
C LEU A 48 20.86 3.05 -0.88
N VAL A 49 20.78 1.99 -1.68
CA VAL A 49 19.51 1.58 -2.30
C VAL A 49 18.47 1.18 -1.25
N LEU A 50 18.87 0.45 -0.21
CA LEU A 50 17.98 0.07 0.89
C LEU A 50 17.53 1.27 1.74
N ASP A 51 18.40 2.28 1.91
CA ASP A 51 18.06 3.54 2.58
C ASP A 51 17.00 4.32 1.78
N VAL A 52 17.16 4.40 0.45
CA VAL A 52 16.14 4.98 -0.43
C VAL A 52 14.83 4.20 -0.33
N LEU A 53 14.85 2.87 -0.38
CA LEU A 53 13.62 2.08 -0.24
C LEU A 53 12.93 2.33 1.12
N GLU A 54 13.70 2.36 2.21
CA GLU A 54 13.17 2.63 3.54
C GLU A 54 12.53 4.03 3.64
N SER A 55 13.06 5.05 2.96
CA SER A 55 12.49 6.41 2.99
C SER A 55 11.11 6.53 2.34
N PHE A 56 10.73 5.59 1.47
CA PHE A 56 9.37 5.50 0.91
C PHE A 56 8.45 4.60 1.73
N GLY A 57 9.01 3.86 2.69
CA GLY A 57 8.31 2.92 3.55
C GLY A 57 7.45 3.62 4.60
N THR A 58 6.29 3.05 4.87
CA THR A 58 5.43 3.42 5.99
C THR A 58 5.17 2.14 6.79
N HIS A 59 5.63 2.08 8.04
CA HIS A 59 5.60 0.86 8.87
C HIS A 59 5.05 1.15 10.25
N PHE A 60 4.26 0.22 10.79
CA PHE A 60 3.75 0.31 12.15
C PHE A 60 4.58 -0.59 13.08
N SER A 61 4.96 -0.06 14.24
CA SER A 61 5.51 -0.88 15.34
C SER A 61 4.36 -1.32 16.25
N LYS A 62 4.46 -2.52 16.84
CA LYS A 62 3.50 -2.98 17.86
C LYS A 62 3.50 -2.10 19.12
N GLU A 63 4.55 -1.31 19.32
CA GLU A 63 4.78 -0.48 20.51
C GLU A 63 4.40 1.00 20.31
N SER A 64 4.08 1.43 19.08
CA SER A 64 3.69 2.82 18.79
C SER A 64 2.55 2.91 17.79
N SER A 65 1.53 3.71 18.12
CA SER A 65 0.49 4.13 17.18
C SER A 65 1.01 5.00 16.03
N PHE A 66 2.28 5.44 16.12
CA PHE A 66 2.98 6.20 15.10
C PHE A 66 3.89 5.30 14.25
N PRO A 67 4.05 5.61 12.95
CA PRO A 67 4.93 4.87 12.07
C PRO A 67 6.36 4.90 12.60
N SER A 68 7.01 3.75 12.68
CA SER A 68 8.35 3.65 13.27
C SER A 68 9.46 4.24 12.40
N GLY A 69 9.15 4.61 11.14
CA GLY A 69 10.10 5.03 10.10
C GLY A 69 11.10 3.96 9.66
N ARG A 70 11.40 3.00 10.55
CA ARG A 70 12.36 1.92 10.36
C ARG A 70 11.72 0.69 9.73
N TRP A 71 12.37 0.16 8.70
CA TRP A 71 11.98 -1.04 7.98
C TRP A 71 12.60 -2.28 8.61
N ALA A 72 11.85 -2.98 9.45
CA ALA A 72 12.34 -4.18 10.16
C ALA A 72 12.85 -5.30 9.23
N GLY A 73 12.32 -5.39 8.01
CA GLY A 73 12.74 -6.36 7.00
C GLY A 73 13.98 -5.97 6.22
N LYS A 74 14.50 -4.74 6.36
CA LYS A 74 15.62 -4.21 5.56
C LYS A 74 16.82 -5.16 5.45
N PRO A 75 17.33 -5.80 6.52
CA PRO A 75 18.46 -6.73 6.40
C PRO A 75 18.17 -7.96 5.53
N LYS A 76 16.91 -8.42 5.49
CA LYS A 76 16.51 -9.59 4.68
C LYS A 76 16.59 -9.31 3.19
N PHE A 77 16.40 -8.06 2.77
CA PHE A 77 16.42 -7.66 1.37
C PHE A 77 17.82 -7.28 0.88
N LEU A 78 18.85 -7.32 1.73
CA LEU A 78 20.23 -7.08 1.30
C LEU A 78 20.66 -8.06 0.20
N GLY A 79 20.40 -9.35 0.36
CA GLY A 79 20.72 -10.35 -0.67
C GLY A 79 19.97 -10.15 -1.98
N HIS A 80 18.74 -9.62 -1.92
CA HIS A 80 17.91 -9.32 -3.08
C HIS A 80 18.53 -8.16 -3.88
N VAL A 81 18.85 -7.05 -3.21
CA VAL A 81 19.48 -5.88 -3.84
C VAL A 81 20.88 -6.21 -4.35
N PHE A 82 21.67 -6.92 -3.54
CA PHE A 82 23.03 -7.32 -3.88
C PHE A 82 23.12 -8.13 -5.17
N HIS A 83 22.15 -9.02 -5.43
CA HIS A 83 22.09 -9.78 -6.67
C HIS A 83 22.12 -8.87 -7.92
N TRP A 84 21.27 -7.84 -7.93
CA TRP A 84 21.12 -6.94 -9.07
C TRP A 84 22.27 -5.93 -9.15
N VAL A 85 22.69 -5.39 -8.00
CA VAL A 85 23.84 -4.46 -7.91
C VAL A 85 25.12 -5.08 -8.42
N ARG A 86 25.39 -6.35 -8.06
CA ARG A 86 26.59 -7.08 -8.52
C ARG A 86 26.56 -7.34 -10.03
N LYS A 87 25.38 -7.47 -10.63
CA LYS A 87 25.19 -7.60 -12.09
C LYS A 87 25.20 -6.27 -12.83
N ASN A 88 25.20 -5.15 -12.11
CA ASN A 88 25.00 -3.82 -12.69
C ASN A 88 23.68 -3.72 -13.50
N GLU A 89 22.63 -4.39 -13.01
CA GLU A 89 21.29 -4.39 -13.60
C GLU A 89 20.29 -3.65 -12.69
N PRO A 90 19.15 -3.15 -13.21
CA PRO A 90 18.14 -2.49 -12.38
C PRO A 90 17.62 -3.41 -11.27
N VAL A 91 17.51 -2.88 -10.05
CA VAL A 91 16.94 -3.61 -8.92
C VAL A 91 15.46 -3.89 -9.20
N GLN A 92 15.05 -5.15 -9.08
CA GLN A 92 13.67 -5.54 -9.33
C GLN A 92 12.82 -5.38 -8.08
N LEU A 93 11.75 -4.59 -8.17
CA LEU A 93 10.75 -4.40 -7.13
C LEU A 93 9.43 -5.02 -7.62
N THR A 94 8.68 -5.74 -6.79
CA THR A 94 7.37 -6.29 -7.19
C THR A 94 6.25 -5.91 -6.22
N MET A 95 5.14 -5.40 -6.73
CA MET A 95 3.95 -5.07 -5.95
C MET A 95 2.66 -5.59 -6.60
N PRO A 96 1.95 -6.52 -5.92
CA PRO A 96 0.51 -6.74 -6.08
C PRO A 96 -0.28 -5.47 -5.82
N ALA A 97 -0.92 -4.93 -6.86
CA ALA A 97 -1.71 -3.71 -6.81
C ALA A 97 -2.44 -3.46 -8.13
N PHE A 98 -3.34 -2.47 -8.13
CA PHE A 98 -4.09 -2.02 -9.30
C PHE A 98 -4.89 -3.16 -9.97
N PRO A 99 -5.83 -3.79 -9.23
CA PRO A 99 -6.65 -4.87 -9.75
C PRO A 99 -7.70 -4.39 -10.76
N CYS A 100 -8.65 -3.59 -10.26
CA CYS A 100 -9.77 -2.95 -10.92
C CYS A 100 -10.46 -2.03 -9.90
N LYS A 101 -11.22 -1.01 -10.34
CA LYS A 101 -12.04 -0.21 -9.41
C LYS A 101 -13.13 -1.05 -8.75
N SER A 102 -13.51 -0.66 -7.54
CA SER A 102 -14.65 -1.21 -6.80
C SER A 102 -15.93 -1.24 -7.66
N ALA A 103 -16.72 -2.31 -7.53
CA ALA A 103 -18.05 -2.40 -8.12
C ALA A 103 -19.04 -1.39 -7.49
N ASN A 104 -18.74 -0.84 -6.31
CA ASN A 104 -19.58 0.15 -5.65
C ASN A 104 -19.31 1.59 -6.18
N ARG A 105 -19.89 1.88 -7.35
CA ARG A 105 -19.80 3.20 -8.03
C ARG A 105 -20.70 4.27 -7.41
N ASN A 106 -21.66 3.86 -6.59
CA ASN A 106 -22.60 4.79 -5.98
C ASN A 106 -22.01 5.45 -4.73
N ASP A 107 -21.16 4.72 -4.00
CA ASP A 107 -20.63 5.21 -2.73
C ASP A 107 -19.12 5.37 -2.74
N LYS A 108 -18.35 4.48 -3.38
CA LYS A 108 -16.90 4.43 -3.16
C LYS A 108 -16.07 5.17 -4.20
N VAL A 109 -16.31 4.91 -5.48
CA VAL A 109 -15.44 5.30 -6.59
C VAL A 109 -16.20 6.14 -7.62
N LEU A 110 -15.47 6.82 -8.50
CA LEU A 110 -16.06 7.69 -9.53
C LEU A 110 -16.52 6.95 -10.79
N GLY A 111 -16.06 5.72 -11.00
CA GLY A 111 -16.31 4.91 -12.18
C GLY A 111 -15.53 3.59 -12.14
N HIS A 112 -15.49 2.87 -13.26
CA HIS A 112 -14.72 1.62 -13.38
C HIS A 112 -13.28 1.83 -13.84
N LEU A 113 -12.96 3.00 -14.39
CA LEU A 113 -11.63 3.35 -14.90
C LEU A 113 -10.78 4.06 -13.84
N PRO A 114 -9.45 4.05 -13.98
CA PRO A 114 -8.53 4.78 -13.12
C PRO A 114 -8.85 6.28 -13.06
N ASP A 115 -8.63 6.88 -11.89
CA ASP A 115 -8.77 8.30 -11.64
C ASP A 115 -7.49 8.88 -11.03
N LEU A 116 -7.54 10.07 -10.40
CA LEU A 116 -6.34 10.72 -9.85
C LEU A 116 -5.60 9.84 -8.83
N GLY A 117 -6.32 8.99 -8.07
CA GLY A 117 -5.69 8.14 -7.06
C GLY A 117 -4.70 7.15 -7.67
N GLU A 118 -5.06 6.56 -8.81
CA GLU A 118 -4.18 5.65 -9.54
C GLU A 118 -2.96 6.37 -10.11
N GLU A 119 -3.15 7.58 -10.67
CA GLU A 119 -2.08 8.40 -11.22
C GLU A 119 -1.04 8.76 -10.14
N LEU A 120 -1.50 9.24 -8.98
CA LEU A 120 -0.64 9.57 -7.85
C LEU A 120 0.10 8.33 -7.33
N GLY A 121 -0.61 7.22 -7.18
CA GLY A 121 -0.05 5.96 -6.72
C GLY A 121 1.05 5.43 -7.64
N MET A 122 0.84 5.45 -8.95
CA MET A 122 1.86 5.03 -9.93
C MET A 122 3.04 5.99 -10.00
N THR A 123 2.79 7.29 -9.92
CA THR A 123 3.85 8.31 -9.89
C THR A 123 4.77 8.08 -8.69
N ARG A 124 4.21 7.88 -7.50
CA ARG A 124 4.99 7.59 -6.30
C ARG A 124 5.85 6.33 -6.41
N LEU A 125 5.35 5.28 -7.06
CA LEU A 125 6.13 4.06 -7.30
C LEU A 125 7.27 4.31 -8.28
N ASN A 126 7.03 5.08 -9.33
CA ASN A 126 8.05 5.49 -10.29
C ASN A 126 9.14 6.32 -9.59
N ASP A 127 8.76 7.20 -8.67
CA ASP A 127 9.69 8.04 -7.90
C ASP A 127 10.65 7.22 -7.04
N ILE A 128 10.25 6.02 -6.56
CA ILE A 128 11.17 5.09 -5.87
C ILE A 128 12.33 4.74 -6.81
N ALA A 129 12.02 4.36 -8.06
CA ALA A 129 13.03 3.98 -9.03
C ALA A 129 13.91 5.15 -9.46
N VAL A 130 13.32 6.34 -9.62
CA VAL A 130 14.06 7.59 -9.89
C VAL A 130 15.02 7.89 -8.74
N ALA A 131 14.58 7.80 -7.49
CA ALA A 131 15.41 8.04 -6.32
C ALA A 131 16.56 7.02 -6.22
N ILE A 132 16.31 5.74 -6.51
CA ILE A 132 17.35 4.71 -6.55
C ILE A 132 18.40 5.04 -7.62
N LYS A 133 17.99 5.56 -8.77
CA LYS A 133 18.91 5.93 -9.87
C LYS A 133 19.96 6.96 -9.45
N ASN A 134 19.62 7.85 -8.51
CA ASN A 134 20.54 8.87 -7.99
C ASN A 134 21.72 8.28 -7.19
N VAL A 135 21.55 7.08 -6.61
CA VAL A 135 22.59 6.38 -5.83
C VAL A 135 23.15 5.14 -6.54
N TYR A 136 22.42 4.62 -7.52
CA TYR A 136 22.77 3.43 -8.28
C TYR A 136 22.31 3.59 -9.74
N GLN A 137 23.24 3.86 -10.65
CA GLN A 137 22.96 4.28 -12.03
C GLN A 137 21.96 3.40 -12.83
N PRO A 138 22.01 2.05 -12.76
CA PRO A 138 20.98 1.21 -13.40
C PRO A 138 19.56 1.42 -12.86
N GLY A 139 19.41 2.00 -11.67
CA GLY A 139 18.12 2.31 -11.06
C GLY A 139 17.38 1.08 -10.58
N ALA A 140 16.05 1.13 -10.67
CA ALA A 140 15.15 0.03 -10.35
C ALA A 140 14.00 -0.06 -11.36
N LEU A 141 13.34 -1.22 -11.40
CA LEU A 141 12.08 -1.41 -12.11
C LEU A 141 11.01 -1.83 -11.11
N VAL A 142 9.85 -1.18 -11.15
CA VAL A 142 8.70 -1.53 -10.33
C VAL A 142 7.72 -2.38 -11.14
N ASN A 143 7.71 -3.66 -10.85
CA ASN A 143 6.80 -4.64 -11.41
C ASN A 143 5.46 -4.59 -10.68
N ILE A 144 4.45 -3.98 -11.29
CA ILE A 144 3.06 -4.02 -10.86
C ILE A 144 2.47 -5.36 -11.29
N ALA A 145 2.36 -6.29 -10.34
CA ALA A 145 1.71 -7.58 -10.54
C ALA A 145 0.19 -7.39 -10.34
N SER A 146 -0.53 -7.00 -11.40
CA SER A 146 -1.97 -6.74 -11.28
C SER A 146 -2.72 -8.01 -10.90
N ASP A 147 -3.50 -7.93 -9.82
CA ASP A 147 -4.23 -9.05 -9.25
C ASP A 147 -5.73 -9.01 -9.58
N GLY A 148 -6.14 -8.19 -10.54
CA GLY A 148 -7.54 -7.98 -10.93
C GLY A 148 -8.27 -9.26 -11.29
N ILE A 149 -7.75 -10.03 -12.26
CA ILE A 149 -8.38 -11.29 -12.68
C ILE A 149 -8.46 -12.34 -11.58
N LEU A 150 -7.68 -12.19 -10.51
CA LEU A 150 -7.69 -13.14 -9.40
C LEU A 150 -8.88 -12.89 -8.48
N PHE A 151 -9.49 -11.71 -8.51
CA PHE A 151 -10.52 -11.34 -7.55
C PHE A 151 -11.80 -10.80 -8.17
N ASN A 152 -11.77 -10.33 -9.41
CA ASN A 152 -12.91 -9.67 -10.07
C ASN A 152 -14.19 -10.53 -10.09
N ASP A 153 -14.10 -11.84 -10.35
CA ASP A 153 -15.22 -12.80 -10.23
C ASP A 153 -15.77 -12.91 -8.80
N ILE A 154 -14.92 -12.76 -7.79
CA ILE A 154 -15.31 -12.78 -6.37
C ILE A 154 -16.04 -11.50 -5.99
N ILE A 155 -15.61 -10.33 -6.52
CA ILE A 155 -16.13 -9.00 -6.17
C ILE A 155 -17.18 -8.46 -7.14
N GLY A 156 -17.55 -9.23 -8.16
CA GLY A 156 -18.61 -8.88 -9.10
C GLY A 156 -18.21 -7.84 -10.17
N VAL A 157 -16.94 -7.83 -10.56
CA VAL A 157 -16.42 -7.01 -11.68
C VAL A 157 -16.13 -7.93 -12.86
N SER A 158 -16.50 -7.54 -14.08
CA SER A 158 -16.31 -8.39 -15.26
C SER A 158 -14.83 -8.50 -15.67
N ASP A 159 -14.50 -9.50 -16.48
CA ASP A 159 -13.14 -9.64 -17.04
C ASP A 159 -12.83 -8.49 -18.00
N GLU A 160 -13.83 -7.99 -18.74
CA GLU A 160 -13.71 -6.82 -19.63
C GLU A 160 -13.40 -5.54 -18.88
N GLU A 161 -14.14 -5.23 -17.82
CA GLU A 161 -13.88 -4.01 -17.02
C GLU A 161 -12.49 -4.06 -16.36
N THR A 162 -12.06 -5.25 -15.94
CA THR A 162 -10.72 -5.47 -15.40
C THR A 162 -9.65 -5.24 -16.48
N TRP A 163 -9.88 -5.72 -17.70
CA TRP A 163 -9.01 -5.45 -18.84
C TRP A 163 -8.93 -3.96 -19.15
N GLU A 164 -10.08 -3.28 -19.25
CA GLU A 164 -10.18 -1.85 -19.56
C GLU A 164 -9.46 -0.99 -18.52
N TYR A 165 -9.65 -1.29 -17.22
CA TYR A 165 -8.89 -0.65 -16.15
C TYR A 165 -7.38 -0.84 -16.33
N GLY A 166 -6.93 -2.07 -16.62
CA GLY A 166 -5.51 -2.37 -16.86
C GLY A 166 -4.93 -1.64 -18.07
N GLN A 167 -5.71 -1.46 -19.14
CA GLN A 167 -5.29 -0.71 -20.31
C GLN A 167 -5.17 0.79 -20.01
N GLU A 168 -6.10 1.36 -19.25
CA GLU A 168 -6.03 2.78 -18.91
C GLU A 168 -4.91 3.12 -17.92
N ILE A 169 -4.63 2.21 -16.99
CA ILE A 169 -3.44 2.30 -16.13
C ILE A 169 -2.15 2.41 -16.97
N ARG A 170 -2.04 1.58 -18.03
CA ARG A 170 -0.90 1.62 -18.96
C ARG A 170 -0.87 2.92 -19.78
N ALA A 171 -2.03 3.42 -20.19
CA ALA A 171 -2.13 4.70 -20.90
C ALA A 171 -1.68 5.87 -20.02
N ILE A 172 -2.07 5.91 -18.74
CA ILE A 172 -1.60 6.92 -17.78
C ILE A 172 -0.08 6.84 -17.62
N ALA A 173 0.49 5.64 -17.49
CA ALA A 173 1.94 5.47 -17.39
C ALA A 173 2.68 6.03 -18.62
N GLN A 174 2.14 5.85 -19.82
CA GLN A 174 2.68 6.43 -21.06
C GLN A 174 2.52 7.97 -21.09
N GLU A 175 1.32 8.47 -20.78
CA GLU A 175 1.02 9.92 -20.74
C GLU A 175 1.97 10.66 -19.79
N LYS A 176 2.23 10.07 -18.62
CA LYS A 176 3.04 10.66 -17.54
C LYS A 176 4.52 10.29 -17.61
N LYS A 177 4.94 9.52 -18.61
CA LYS A 177 6.33 9.06 -18.79
C LYS A 177 6.88 8.36 -17.54
N LEU A 178 6.07 7.44 -17.00
CA LEU A 178 6.45 6.61 -15.85
C LEU A 178 7.33 5.44 -16.33
N ASP A 179 8.53 5.78 -16.78
CA ASP A 179 9.43 4.89 -17.54
C ASP A 179 9.97 3.69 -16.73
N TYR A 180 9.81 3.69 -15.41
CA TYR A 180 10.31 2.63 -14.53
C TYR A 180 9.21 1.66 -14.06
N ILE A 181 7.97 1.82 -14.55
CA ILE A 181 6.85 0.93 -14.24
C ILE A 181 6.77 -0.20 -15.27
N VAL A 182 6.76 -1.44 -14.79
CA VAL A 182 6.53 -2.65 -15.58
C VAL A 182 5.26 -3.31 -15.11
N PHE A 183 4.35 -3.65 -16.01
CA PHE A 183 3.10 -4.30 -15.65
C PHE A 183 3.14 -5.78 -15.98
N VAL A 184 2.88 -6.62 -14.97
CA VAL A 184 2.94 -8.08 -15.07
C VAL A 184 1.54 -8.66 -14.90
N TYR A 185 1.02 -9.28 -15.95
CA TYR A 185 -0.23 -10.03 -15.89
C TYR A 185 -0.03 -11.35 -15.12
N PRO A 186 -1.02 -11.83 -14.32
CA PRO A 186 -0.88 -13.10 -13.62
C PRO A 186 -0.65 -14.29 -14.54
N GLN A 187 -1.24 -14.32 -15.73
CA GLN A 187 -1.00 -15.36 -16.74
C GLN A 187 0.48 -15.43 -17.13
N VAL A 188 1.14 -14.28 -17.26
CA VAL A 188 2.58 -14.19 -17.57
C VAL A 188 3.40 -14.59 -16.35
N LEU A 189 3.02 -14.11 -15.16
CA LEU A 189 3.73 -14.43 -13.91
C LEU A 189 3.80 -15.94 -13.63
N ILE A 190 2.71 -16.68 -13.90
CA ILE A 190 2.65 -18.13 -13.65
C ILE A 190 3.07 -18.97 -14.86
N GLY A 191 3.58 -18.33 -15.91
CA GLY A 191 4.16 -18.98 -17.08
C GLY A 191 3.16 -19.61 -18.05
N MET A 192 1.92 -19.12 -18.12
CA MET A 192 0.95 -19.58 -19.14
C MET A 192 1.31 -19.10 -20.54
N MET A 193 1.88 -17.90 -20.63
CA MET A 193 2.27 -17.27 -21.89
C MET A 193 3.36 -16.22 -21.66
N SER A 194 4.06 -15.82 -22.72
CA SER A 194 4.98 -14.69 -22.68
C SER A 194 4.21 -13.36 -22.69
N ALA A 195 4.84 -12.28 -22.22
CA ALA A 195 4.24 -10.94 -22.26
C ALA A 195 3.87 -10.50 -23.69
N ASN A 196 4.70 -10.84 -24.69
CA ASN A 196 4.47 -10.47 -26.09
C ASN A 196 3.28 -11.20 -26.72
N ALA A 197 2.85 -12.32 -26.16
CA ALA A 197 1.67 -13.05 -26.62
C ALA A 197 0.36 -12.49 -26.04
N MET A 198 0.42 -11.53 -25.12
CA MET A 198 -0.75 -11.01 -24.44
C MET A 198 -1.57 -10.09 -25.36
N THR A 199 -2.77 -10.52 -25.70
CA THR A 199 -3.80 -9.74 -26.40
C THR A 199 -5.08 -9.70 -25.56
N ARG A 200 -6.02 -8.81 -25.88
CA ARG A 200 -7.34 -8.77 -25.21
C ARG A 200 -8.04 -10.13 -25.27
N GLU A 201 -8.02 -10.78 -26.44
CA GLU A 201 -8.65 -12.09 -26.62
C GLU A 201 -7.98 -13.18 -25.78
N ARG A 202 -6.64 -13.20 -25.74
CA ARG A 202 -5.89 -14.14 -24.88
C ARG A 202 -6.14 -13.87 -23.40
N TYR A 203 -6.18 -12.61 -22.98
CA TYR A 203 -6.49 -12.23 -21.62
C TYR A 203 -7.86 -12.76 -21.20
N LEU A 204 -8.91 -12.45 -21.97
CA LEU A 204 -10.30 -12.82 -21.64
C LEU A 204 -10.53 -14.33 -21.71
N SER A 205 -9.97 -15.02 -22.71
CA SER A 205 -10.16 -16.47 -22.88
C SER A 205 -9.41 -17.33 -21.86
N THR A 206 -8.48 -16.76 -21.08
CA THR A 206 -7.62 -17.52 -20.16
C THR A 206 -7.79 -17.14 -18.68
N THR A 207 -8.76 -16.30 -18.33
CA THR A 207 -8.97 -15.85 -16.93
C THR A 207 -9.27 -17.02 -15.99
N ASP A 208 -10.21 -17.90 -16.36
CA ASP A 208 -10.59 -19.08 -15.56
C ASP A 208 -9.48 -20.12 -15.44
N GLU A 209 -8.76 -20.37 -16.54
CA GLU A 209 -7.59 -21.26 -16.53
C GLU A 209 -6.50 -20.68 -15.61
N CYS A 210 -6.25 -19.37 -15.66
CA CYS A 210 -5.28 -18.70 -14.81
C CYS A 210 -5.63 -18.84 -13.32
N ARG A 211 -6.89 -18.61 -12.95
CA ARG A 211 -7.36 -18.79 -11.57
C ARG A 211 -7.15 -20.25 -11.11
N SER A 212 -7.53 -21.20 -11.95
CA SER A 212 -7.44 -22.64 -11.65
C SER A 212 -5.98 -23.10 -11.51
N LEU A 213 -5.08 -22.64 -12.39
CA LEU A 213 -3.65 -22.94 -12.33
C LEU A 213 -2.99 -22.29 -11.11
N LEU A 214 -3.32 -21.03 -10.79
CA LEU A 214 -2.80 -20.36 -9.60
C LEU A 214 -3.19 -21.13 -8.33
N GLU A 215 -4.47 -21.45 -8.18
CA GLU A 215 -4.97 -22.16 -7.01
C GLU A 215 -4.39 -23.57 -6.87
N SER A 216 -4.31 -24.32 -7.97
CA SER A 216 -3.77 -25.68 -7.94
C SER A 216 -2.28 -25.75 -7.66
N ARG A 217 -1.48 -24.79 -8.17
CA ARG A 217 -0.03 -24.78 -7.99
C ARG A 217 0.43 -24.16 -6.69
N TYR A 218 -0.29 -23.16 -6.18
CA TYR A 218 0.19 -22.33 -5.08
C TYR A 218 -0.82 -22.15 -3.93
N GLY A 219 -2.08 -22.52 -4.12
CA GLY A 219 -3.14 -22.26 -3.14
C GLY A 219 -3.33 -23.38 -2.11
N SER A 220 -3.51 -22.99 -0.86
CA SER A 220 -4.09 -23.86 0.17
C SER A 220 -5.50 -24.28 -0.23
N THR A 221 -5.94 -25.49 0.13
CA THR A 221 -7.34 -25.90 -0.04
C THR A 221 -8.27 -25.08 0.85
N LEU A 222 -9.54 -24.91 0.46
CA LEU A 222 -10.52 -24.20 1.31
C LEU A 222 -10.67 -24.85 2.70
N LYS A 223 -10.51 -26.18 2.80
CA LYS A 223 -10.53 -26.88 4.10
C LYS A 223 -9.35 -26.47 4.97
N GLN A 224 -8.14 -26.32 4.40
CA GLN A 224 -6.98 -25.82 5.13
C GLN A 224 -7.18 -24.38 5.59
N ILE A 225 -7.70 -23.52 4.72
CA ILE A 225 -8.05 -22.13 5.08
C ILE A 225 -9.05 -22.11 6.24
N GLU A 226 -10.10 -22.94 6.21
CA GLU A 226 -11.06 -23.04 7.31
C GLU A 226 -10.46 -23.53 8.61
N SER A 227 -9.54 -24.50 8.55
CA SER A 227 -8.81 -24.98 9.73
C SER A 227 -7.93 -23.87 10.31
N LEU A 228 -7.21 -23.11 9.47
CA LEU A 228 -6.38 -21.98 9.89
C LEU A 228 -7.21 -20.86 10.52
N ILE A 229 -8.36 -20.51 9.93
CA ILE A 229 -9.28 -19.51 10.49
C ILE A 229 -9.78 -19.89 11.89
N LYS A 230 -9.91 -21.19 12.18
CA LYS A 230 -10.32 -21.68 13.50
C LYS A 230 -9.17 -21.75 14.50
N ALA A 231 -7.97 -22.08 14.03
CA ALA A 231 -6.81 -22.36 14.88
C ALA A 231 -5.96 -21.12 15.20
N ASP A 232 -5.92 -20.14 14.30
CA ASP A 232 -5.02 -18.98 14.39
C ASP A 232 -5.81 -17.65 14.48
N SER A 233 -5.55 -16.88 15.53
CA SER A 233 -6.30 -15.65 15.83
C SER A 233 -6.04 -14.52 14.83
N ASP A 234 -4.84 -14.45 14.27
CA ASP A 234 -4.46 -13.42 13.29
C ASP A 234 -5.13 -13.70 11.94
N THR A 235 -5.18 -14.96 11.54
CA THR A 235 -5.90 -15.46 10.37
C THR A 235 -7.40 -15.23 10.53
N ASN A 236 -7.96 -15.49 11.72
CA ASN A 236 -9.36 -15.20 12.02
C ASN A 236 -9.69 -13.71 11.89
N SER A 237 -8.81 -12.86 12.43
CA SER A 237 -8.96 -11.40 12.36
C SER A 237 -8.92 -10.91 10.91
N THR A 238 -8.00 -11.45 10.10
CA THR A 238 -7.91 -11.18 8.66
C THR A 238 -9.17 -11.59 7.93
N TYR A 239 -9.69 -12.80 8.21
CA TYR A 239 -10.95 -13.29 7.65
C TYR A 239 -12.14 -12.39 8.00
N CYS A 240 -12.26 -11.99 9.27
CA CYS A 240 -13.34 -11.11 9.72
C CYS A 240 -13.27 -9.74 9.05
N GLY A 241 -12.07 -9.17 8.90
CA GLY A 241 -11.84 -7.94 8.15
C GLY A 241 -12.28 -8.08 6.69
N MET A 242 -11.91 -9.18 6.04
CA MET A 242 -12.29 -9.47 4.64
C MET A 242 -13.80 -9.59 4.46
N VAL A 243 -14.51 -10.24 5.40
CA VAL A 243 -15.98 -10.33 5.38
C VAL A 243 -16.62 -8.95 5.47
N LYS A 244 -16.12 -8.07 6.35
CA LYS A 244 -16.59 -6.68 6.47
C LYS A 244 -16.34 -5.88 5.20
N PHE A 245 -15.14 -6.00 4.63
CA PHE A 245 -14.78 -5.37 3.37
C PHE A 245 -15.75 -5.77 2.23
N LEU A 246 -15.98 -7.07 2.06
CA LEU A 246 -16.87 -7.62 1.03
C LEU A 246 -18.34 -7.23 1.21
N GLN A 247 -18.78 -6.83 2.40
CA GLN A 247 -20.13 -6.29 2.60
C GLN A 247 -20.38 -5.04 1.75
N THR A 248 -19.35 -4.21 1.58
CA THR A 248 -19.44 -2.96 0.82
C THR A 248 -19.06 -3.11 -0.65
N GLU A 249 -18.16 -4.05 -0.98
CA GLU A 249 -17.78 -4.33 -2.37
C GLU A 249 -18.87 -5.06 -3.14
N LEU A 250 -19.54 -6.03 -2.51
CA LEU A 250 -20.58 -6.84 -3.14
C LEU A 250 -21.96 -6.16 -3.11
N PHE A 251 -22.03 -4.83 -2.96
CA PHE A 251 -23.28 -4.11 -2.75
C PHE A 251 -24.35 -4.47 -3.80
N GLY A 252 -23.99 -4.41 -5.09
CA GLY A 252 -24.88 -4.79 -6.19
C GLY A 252 -25.25 -6.28 -6.19
N THR A 253 -24.26 -7.16 -6.02
CA THR A 253 -24.48 -8.63 -6.00
C THR A 253 -25.33 -9.09 -4.82
N LEU A 254 -25.29 -8.36 -3.69
CA LEU A 254 -26.05 -8.67 -2.48
C LEU A 254 -27.47 -8.10 -2.52
N ALA A 255 -27.79 -7.21 -3.46
CA ALA A 255 -29.11 -6.61 -3.58
C ALA A 255 -30.19 -7.68 -3.81
N GLY A 256 -31.32 -7.55 -3.11
CA GLY A 256 -32.45 -8.49 -3.20
C GLY A 256 -32.23 -9.85 -2.51
N LYS A 257 -31.05 -10.14 -1.95
CA LYS A 257 -30.78 -11.40 -1.24
C LYS A 257 -31.20 -11.34 0.24
N SER A 258 -31.67 -12.46 0.78
CA SER A 258 -31.96 -12.58 2.21
C SER A 258 -30.70 -12.39 3.07
N TYR A 259 -30.88 -12.06 4.35
CA TYR A 259 -29.76 -11.92 5.27
C TYR A 259 -28.84 -13.16 5.32
N ARG A 260 -29.43 -14.36 5.34
CA ARG A 260 -28.68 -15.63 5.37
C ARG A 260 -27.88 -15.85 4.09
N GLU A 261 -28.47 -15.56 2.93
CA GLU A 261 -27.77 -15.67 1.64
C GLU A 261 -26.62 -14.67 1.53
N ARG A 262 -26.84 -13.42 1.97
CA ARG A 262 -25.79 -12.39 2.00
C ARG A 262 -24.61 -12.82 2.86
N GLN A 263 -24.87 -13.27 4.08
CA GLN A 263 -23.81 -13.77 4.96
C GLN A 263 -23.06 -14.97 4.36
N LYS A 264 -23.78 -15.93 3.78
CA LYS A 264 -23.16 -17.12 3.17
C LYS A 264 -22.25 -16.73 2.02
N LEU A 265 -22.71 -15.86 1.12
CA LEU A 265 -21.93 -15.37 0.00
C LEU A 265 -20.66 -14.65 0.48
N GLN A 266 -20.79 -13.67 1.38
CA GLN A 266 -19.67 -12.91 1.92
C GLN A 266 -18.60 -13.82 2.57
N LYS A 267 -19.03 -14.78 3.40
CA LYS A 267 -18.12 -15.72 4.08
C LYS A 267 -17.38 -16.62 3.09
N ASN A 268 -18.07 -17.11 2.06
CA ASN A 268 -17.46 -17.93 1.02
C ASN A 268 -16.49 -17.12 0.15
N SER A 269 -16.90 -15.93 -0.27
CA SER A 269 -16.06 -14.98 -1.01
C SER A 269 -14.80 -14.60 -0.22
N ALA A 270 -14.91 -14.37 1.10
CA ALA A 270 -13.78 -14.05 1.95
C ALA A 270 -12.74 -15.19 1.99
N LYS A 271 -13.18 -16.44 2.17
CA LYS A 271 -12.28 -17.61 2.14
C LYS A 271 -11.60 -17.76 0.78
N LYS A 272 -12.34 -17.54 -0.31
CA LYS A 272 -11.81 -17.64 -1.68
C LYS A 272 -10.77 -16.54 -1.95
N MET A 273 -11.04 -15.32 -1.50
CA MET A 273 -10.13 -14.19 -1.62
C MET A 273 -8.85 -14.42 -0.81
N MET A 274 -8.95 -14.96 0.41
CA MET A 274 -7.79 -15.36 1.20
C MET A 274 -6.95 -16.44 0.49
N GLN A 275 -7.61 -17.50 -0.02
CA GLN A 275 -6.96 -18.57 -0.78
C GLN A 275 -6.15 -18.01 -1.95
N ARG A 276 -6.76 -17.17 -2.79
CA ARG A 276 -6.09 -16.60 -3.98
C ARG A 276 -5.02 -15.58 -3.62
N SER A 277 -5.22 -14.79 -2.57
CA SER A 277 -4.21 -13.85 -2.07
C SER A 277 -2.95 -14.56 -1.56
N GLU A 278 -3.12 -15.67 -0.84
CA GLU A 278 -2.00 -16.52 -0.41
C GLU A 278 -1.30 -17.15 -1.61
N ALA A 279 -2.07 -17.76 -2.51
CA ALA A 279 -1.55 -18.39 -3.73
C ALA A 279 -0.75 -17.41 -4.58
N PHE A 280 -1.25 -16.19 -4.78
CA PHE A 280 -0.56 -15.16 -5.55
C PHE A 280 0.71 -14.67 -4.86
N THR A 281 0.69 -14.53 -3.54
CA THR A 281 1.89 -14.20 -2.77
C THR A 281 2.97 -15.27 -2.96
N LEU A 282 2.60 -16.56 -2.90
CA LEU A 282 3.54 -17.65 -3.13
C LEU A 282 4.01 -17.73 -4.60
N ALA A 283 3.13 -17.47 -5.56
CA ALA A 283 3.48 -17.41 -6.97
C ALA A 283 4.52 -16.33 -7.25
N ILE A 284 4.38 -15.14 -6.67
CA ILE A 284 5.37 -14.07 -6.78
C ILE A 284 6.70 -14.50 -6.17
N ARG A 285 6.68 -15.05 -4.95
CA ARG A 285 7.92 -15.48 -4.27
C ARG A 285 8.64 -16.59 -5.03
N THR A 286 7.90 -17.47 -5.70
CA THR A 286 8.46 -18.56 -6.50
C THR A 286 9.03 -18.05 -7.82
N ASN A 287 8.28 -17.23 -8.54
CA ASN A 287 8.66 -16.81 -9.90
C ASN A 287 9.53 -15.55 -9.93
N ARG A 288 9.60 -14.80 -8.83
CA ARG A 288 10.40 -13.57 -8.67
C ARG A 288 11.13 -13.56 -7.31
N PRO A 289 11.98 -14.57 -7.02
CA PRO A 289 12.55 -14.78 -5.69
C PRO A 289 13.53 -13.70 -5.24
N LEU A 290 14.10 -12.95 -6.18
CA LEU A 290 15.13 -11.94 -5.95
C LEU A 290 14.58 -10.51 -6.03
N ASP A 291 13.28 -10.35 -6.20
CA ASP A 291 12.64 -9.05 -6.17
C ASP A 291 12.49 -8.57 -4.72
N VAL A 292 12.59 -7.26 -4.51
CA VAL A 292 12.16 -6.64 -3.26
C VAL A 292 10.63 -6.53 -3.28
N ARG A 293 9.97 -7.07 -2.25
CA ARG A 293 8.50 -7.14 -2.20
C ARG A 293 7.92 -5.79 -1.70
N LEU A 294 7.21 -5.10 -2.61
CA LEU A 294 6.26 -3.98 -2.48
C LEU A 294 5.20 -4.19 -1.40
N SER A 295 4.29 -3.28 -1.08
CA SER A 295 2.96 -3.60 -0.49
C SER A 295 2.21 -2.33 -0.21
N MET A 296 0.98 -2.19 -0.71
CA MET A 296 0.13 -1.08 -0.31
C MET A 296 -0.53 -1.27 1.08
N HIS A 297 -0.47 -2.47 1.66
CA HIS A 297 -1.06 -2.75 2.96
C HIS A 297 -0.10 -2.40 4.12
N PRO A 298 -0.62 -1.82 5.21
CA PRO A 298 0.07 -1.73 6.50
C PRO A 298 0.67 -3.09 6.92
N SER A 299 1.88 -3.06 7.47
CA SER A 299 2.50 -4.24 8.06
C SER A 299 3.63 -3.86 9.02
N SER A 300 4.16 -4.86 9.73
CA SER A 300 5.38 -4.74 10.55
C SER A 300 6.66 -4.54 9.72
N GLY A 301 6.58 -4.58 8.39
CA GLY A 301 7.72 -4.42 7.49
C GLY A 301 8.66 -5.63 7.41
N VAL A 302 8.40 -6.73 8.14
CA VAL A 302 9.32 -7.88 8.25
C VAL A 302 9.44 -8.70 6.96
N ALA A 303 8.33 -8.87 6.23
CA ALA A 303 8.26 -9.73 5.04
C ALA A 303 8.23 -8.95 3.72
N LYS A 304 7.99 -7.63 3.79
CA LYS A 304 7.74 -6.75 2.65
C LYS A 304 7.94 -5.29 3.06
N LEU A 305 8.23 -4.43 2.11
CA LEU A 305 8.19 -2.99 2.29
C LEU A 305 6.77 -2.49 2.05
N SER A 306 6.09 -2.06 3.12
CA SER A 306 4.80 -1.37 3.01
C SER A 306 5.00 0.08 2.55
N VAL A 307 4.31 0.49 1.50
CA VAL A 307 4.37 1.81 0.86
C VAL A 307 2.95 2.38 0.79
N ALA A 308 2.70 3.53 1.41
CA ALA A 308 1.47 4.26 1.20
C ALA A 308 1.46 4.82 -0.23
N LEU A 309 0.52 4.41 -1.09
CA LEU A 309 0.48 4.83 -2.51
C LEU A 309 0.12 6.30 -2.66
N VAL A 310 -0.90 6.74 -1.92
CA VAL A 310 -1.27 8.15 -1.77
C VAL A 310 -1.16 8.45 -0.27
N PRO A 311 0.00 8.94 0.20
CA PRO A 311 0.16 9.26 1.62
C PRO A 311 -0.81 10.38 2.02
N SER A 312 -1.36 10.32 3.24
CA SER A 312 -2.10 11.47 3.79
C SER A 312 -1.16 12.67 3.94
N PRO A 313 -1.68 13.89 4.14
CA PRO A 313 -0.85 15.04 4.48
C PRO A 313 0.06 14.78 5.70
N GLU A 314 -0.37 13.94 6.65
CA GLU A 314 0.46 13.54 7.79
C GLU A 314 1.32 12.28 7.53
N GLY A 315 1.33 11.76 6.30
CA GLY A 315 2.21 10.67 5.85
C GLY A 315 1.69 9.25 6.11
N PHE A 316 0.42 9.07 6.47
CA PHE A 316 -0.15 7.76 6.80
C PHE A 316 -0.74 7.02 5.60
N PHE A 317 -1.02 5.73 5.79
CA PHE A 317 -1.80 4.94 4.84
C PHE A 317 -3.22 5.46 4.72
N GLN A 318 -3.68 5.54 3.48
CA GLN A 318 -5.07 5.82 3.17
C GLN A 318 -5.72 4.61 2.49
N LYS A 319 -7.01 4.73 2.15
CA LYS A 319 -7.73 3.74 1.34
C LYS A 319 -6.98 3.51 0.02
N SER A 320 -7.06 2.31 -0.55
CA SER A 320 -6.46 2.07 -1.86
C SER A 320 -7.13 2.94 -2.92
N PRO A 321 -6.40 3.40 -3.96
CA PRO A 321 -6.98 4.15 -5.06
C PRO A 321 -8.19 3.47 -5.69
N TRP A 322 -8.16 2.15 -5.80
CA TRP A 322 -9.25 1.39 -6.42
C TRP A 322 -10.48 1.14 -5.54
N HIS A 323 -10.42 1.47 -4.24
CA HIS A 323 -11.58 1.43 -3.33
C HIS A 323 -11.99 2.83 -2.85
N SER A 324 -11.53 3.88 -3.52
CA SER A 324 -11.77 5.27 -3.14
C SER A 324 -11.70 6.21 -4.34
N CYS A 325 -11.87 7.50 -4.08
CA CYS A 325 -11.49 8.60 -4.96
C CYS A 325 -10.63 9.60 -4.19
N VAL A 326 -9.88 10.45 -4.91
CA VAL A 326 -9.11 11.53 -4.28
C VAL A 326 -10.01 12.74 -4.06
N ALA A 327 -9.95 13.31 -2.86
CA ALA A 327 -10.43 14.65 -2.54
C ALA A 327 -9.22 15.54 -2.18
N ILE A 328 -9.14 16.73 -2.75
CA ILE A 328 -8.11 17.72 -2.48
C ILE A 328 -8.66 18.75 -1.51
N ASP A 329 -7.99 18.92 -0.37
CA ASP A 329 -8.33 19.94 0.62
C ASP A 329 -7.84 21.35 0.22
N ARG A 330 -8.13 22.36 1.05
CA ARG A 330 -7.75 23.76 0.80
C ARG A 330 -6.23 23.98 0.77
N ASP A 331 -5.46 23.12 1.45
CA ASP A 331 -4.01 23.22 1.55
C ASP A 331 -3.31 22.41 0.43
N GLY A 332 -4.08 21.82 -0.50
CA GLY A 332 -3.58 20.96 -1.56
C GLY A 332 -3.29 19.52 -1.13
N GLY A 333 -3.70 19.13 0.07
CA GLY A 333 -3.56 17.79 0.62
C GLY A 333 -4.46 16.77 -0.09
N HIS A 334 -3.91 15.61 -0.44
CA HIS A 334 -4.65 14.52 -1.09
C HIS A 334 -5.24 13.56 -0.07
N HIS A 335 -6.56 13.33 -0.14
CA HIS A 335 -7.30 12.42 0.73
C HIS A 335 -8.01 11.33 -0.07
N CYS A 336 -7.73 10.06 0.22
CA CYS A 336 -8.46 8.92 -0.37
C CYS A 336 -9.71 8.60 0.44
N VAL A 337 -10.85 9.07 -0.06
CA VAL A 337 -12.18 9.01 0.57
C VAL A 337 -13.16 8.22 -0.28
N HIS A 338 -14.27 7.78 0.32
CA HIS A 338 -15.36 7.27 -0.51
C HIS A 338 -16.09 8.45 -1.14
N SER A 339 -16.49 8.34 -2.42
CA SER A 339 -17.19 9.42 -3.13
C SER A 339 -18.43 9.96 -2.41
N SER A 340 -19.17 9.12 -1.68
CA SER A 340 -20.35 9.54 -0.91
C SER A 340 -20.02 10.41 0.31
N GLU A 341 -18.79 10.35 0.82
CA GLU A 341 -18.34 11.18 1.95
C GLU A 341 -18.15 12.65 1.53
N VAL A 342 -17.94 12.91 0.24
CA VAL A 342 -17.54 14.24 -0.27
C VAL A 342 -18.43 14.81 -1.37
N ARG A 343 -19.34 14.02 -1.96
CA ARG A 343 -20.19 14.43 -3.09
C ARG A 343 -20.97 15.74 -2.87
N GLU A 344 -21.42 15.99 -1.64
CA GLU A 344 -22.20 17.20 -1.30
C GLU A 344 -21.31 18.39 -0.92
N THR A 345 -20.11 18.14 -0.40
CA THR A 345 -19.22 19.15 0.18
C THR A 345 -18.13 19.63 -0.78
N HIS A 346 -17.82 18.84 -1.81
CA HIS A 346 -16.75 19.10 -2.78
C HIS A 346 -17.31 19.29 -4.19
N GLU A 347 -16.50 19.88 -5.07
CA GLU A 347 -16.75 19.97 -6.51
C GLU A 347 -16.06 18.81 -7.24
N LEU A 348 -16.77 18.17 -8.16
CA LEU A 348 -16.24 17.07 -8.97
C LEU A 348 -15.50 17.61 -10.18
N MET A 349 -14.21 17.32 -10.26
CA MET A 349 -13.34 17.72 -11.36
C MET A 349 -13.26 16.64 -12.44
N TYR A 350 -13.12 17.06 -13.70
CA TYR A 350 -13.13 16.19 -14.87
C TYR A 350 -11.81 16.25 -15.64
N LYS A 351 -11.35 15.10 -16.14
CA LYS A 351 -10.24 14.98 -17.09
C LYS A 351 -10.76 14.24 -18.32
N ASN A 352 -10.65 14.84 -19.50
CA ASN A 352 -11.16 14.29 -20.76
C ASN A 352 -12.65 13.88 -20.68
N ASN A 353 -13.50 14.76 -20.10
CA ASN A 353 -14.93 14.51 -19.85
C ASN A 353 -15.24 13.31 -18.93
N ARG A 354 -14.26 12.81 -18.17
CA ARG A 354 -14.46 11.75 -17.17
C ARG A 354 -14.26 12.31 -15.76
N PRO A 355 -15.12 11.94 -14.78
CA PRO A 355 -14.89 12.22 -13.36
C PRO A 355 -13.47 11.80 -12.94
N TYR A 356 -12.74 12.66 -12.24
CA TYR A 356 -11.32 12.44 -11.98
C TYR A 356 -10.88 12.63 -10.52
N PHE A 357 -11.39 13.64 -9.82
CA PHE A 357 -11.17 13.83 -8.38
C PHE A 357 -12.16 14.88 -7.84
N TYR A 358 -12.22 15.01 -6.52
CA TYR A 358 -12.97 16.07 -5.84
C TYR A 358 -12.02 17.17 -5.36
N ILE A 359 -12.47 18.43 -5.37
CA ILE A 359 -11.78 19.55 -4.71
C ILE A 359 -12.75 20.25 -3.75
N ALA A 360 -12.27 20.65 -2.56
CA ALA A 360 -13.11 21.32 -1.59
C ALA A 360 -13.66 22.65 -2.18
N LYS A 361 -14.97 22.89 -2.06
CA LYS A 361 -15.65 24.05 -2.72
C LYS A 361 -15.08 25.41 -2.30
N ASP A 362 -14.54 25.47 -1.10
CA ASP A 362 -13.90 26.62 -0.50
C ASP A 362 -12.43 26.79 -0.92
N ALA A 363 -11.81 25.78 -1.55
CA ALA A 363 -10.50 25.87 -2.19
C ALA A 363 -10.60 26.48 -3.61
N VAL A 364 -11.78 26.43 -4.24
CA VAL A 364 -12.03 26.97 -5.59
C VAL A 364 -12.21 28.50 -5.60
N GLN A 365 -12.47 29.12 -4.44
CA GLN A 365 -12.79 30.56 -4.31
C GLN A 365 -11.58 31.50 -4.15
N ALA A 366 -10.35 31.07 -4.51
CA ALA A 366 -9.15 31.88 -4.30
C ALA A 366 -8.73 32.80 -5.48
N ASP A 367 -9.47 32.82 -6.59
CA ASP A 367 -9.17 33.67 -7.76
C ASP A 367 -10.41 34.48 -8.23
N GLU A 368 -11.03 35.28 -7.35
CA GLU A 368 -11.71 36.49 -7.83
C GLU A 368 -10.72 37.66 -7.80
N PRO A 369 -10.57 38.43 -8.90
CA PRO A 369 -9.64 39.54 -8.94
C PRO A 369 -10.12 40.62 -7.96
N ASP A 370 -9.21 41.03 -7.06
CA ASP A 370 -9.38 42.17 -6.17
C ASP A 370 -10.08 43.31 -6.91
N THR A 371 -11.35 43.56 -6.55
CA THR A 371 -12.02 44.78 -6.94
C THR A 371 -11.30 45.91 -6.22
N ALA A 372 -10.45 46.60 -6.97
CA ALA A 372 -9.72 47.78 -6.53
C ALA A 372 -10.68 48.74 -5.81
N THR A 373 -10.44 48.91 -4.52
CA THR A 373 -11.03 49.97 -3.71
C THR A 373 -10.53 51.30 -4.25
N ALA A 374 -11.42 52.05 -4.90
CA ALA A 374 -11.16 53.44 -5.25
C ALA A 374 -11.08 54.28 -3.96
N PRO A 375 -10.12 55.22 -3.83
CA PRO A 375 -9.98 56.01 -2.62
C PRO A 375 -11.09 57.07 -2.55
N GLU A 376 -11.71 57.18 -1.39
CA GLU A 376 -12.63 58.26 -1.06
C GLU A 376 -11.94 59.62 -1.22
N MET A 377 -12.51 60.48 -2.07
CA MET A 377 -12.25 61.93 -2.02
C MET A 377 -13.34 62.64 -1.24
N SER A 378 -12.86 63.41 -0.27
CA SER A 378 -13.53 64.28 0.69
C SER A 378 -14.63 65.19 0.12
N ASN A 379 -15.71 65.29 0.89
CA ASN A 379 -16.77 66.29 0.76
C ASN A 379 -16.27 67.74 0.97
N LEU A 380 -16.77 68.67 0.16
CA LEU A 380 -17.04 70.04 0.61
C LEU A 380 -18.12 70.74 -0.24
N ALA A 381 -19.17 71.16 0.49
CA ALA A 381 -20.01 72.35 0.29
C ALA A 381 -21.06 72.44 -0.85
N ALA A 382 -22.31 72.33 -0.40
CA ALA A 382 -23.27 73.45 -0.33
C ALA A 382 -24.30 73.71 -1.48
N VAL A 383 -25.58 73.71 -1.04
CA VAL A 383 -26.71 74.59 -1.42
C VAL A 383 -27.72 74.09 -2.47
N ALA A 384 -28.88 73.65 -1.93
CA ALA A 384 -30.28 73.93 -2.26
C ALA A 384 -30.82 73.86 -3.72
N LYS A 385 -31.86 73.03 -3.93
CA LYS A 385 -33.25 73.48 -4.16
C LYS A 385 -34.26 72.31 -4.29
N ASN A 386 -35.49 72.64 -3.91
CA ASN A 386 -36.73 71.84 -3.82
C ASN A 386 -37.26 71.26 -5.13
N SER A 387 -38.01 70.15 -5.04
CA SER A 387 -39.41 69.95 -5.48
C SER A 387 -39.76 68.45 -5.33
N GLU A 388 -40.74 68.06 -4.50
CA GLU A 388 -42.09 67.60 -4.91
C GLU A 388 -42.04 66.41 -5.91
N ASP A 389 -42.70 65.26 -5.75
CA ASP A 389 -44.03 65.03 -5.20
C ASP A 389 -44.37 63.52 -5.04
N SER A 390 -45.31 63.26 -4.12
CA SER A 390 -46.36 62.22 -4.09
C SER A 390 -46.12 60.71 -3.79
N ALA A 391 -46.87 60.29 -2.76
CA ALA A 391 -47.70 59.08 -2.57
C ALA A 391 -47.02 57.71 -2.37
N ALA A 392 -46.99 57.17 -1.14
CA ALA A 392 -48.07 56.45 -0.42
C ALA A 392 -48.47 55.14 -1.12
N THR A 393 -48.29 53.95 -0.53
CA THR A 393 -49.17 53.29 0.48
C THR A 393 -48.33 52.14 1.11
N GLN A 394 -48.06 52.01 2.43
CA GLN A 394 -48.88 51.40 3.50
C GLN A 394 -49.76 50.25 3.00
N ASN A 395 -49.93 49.07 3.59
CA ASN A 395 -49.88 48.51 4.95
C ASN A 395 -50.17 46.99 4.71
N SER A 396 -50.01 45.99 5.56
CA SER A 396 -49.89 45.86 7.00
C SER A 396 -49.89 44.35 7.36
N ASP A 397 -49.44 44.07 8.58
CA ASP A 397 -49.81 43.01 9.53
C ASP A 397 -49.48 41.54 9.21
N ALA A 398 -48.61 40.86 9.99
CA ALA A 398 -48.70 40.47 11.42
C ALA A 398 -49.71 39.32 11.60
N GLU A 399 -49.29 38.12 11.99
CA GLU A 399 -49.26 37.56 13.37
C GLU A 399 -49.15 36.01 13.16
N THR A 400 -48.71 35.09 14.03
CA THR A 400 -48.24 35.04 15.42
C THR A 400 -47.63 33.63 15.63
N VAL A 401 -46.53 33.55 16.40
CA VAL A 401 -46.28 32.66 17.56
C VAL A 401 -46.56 31.15 17.46
N PHE A 402 -45.51 30.32 17.62
CA PHE A 402 -45.45 29.37 18.76
C PHE A 402 -44.02 29.04 19.17
N ASP A 403 -43.83 29.19 20.48
CA ASP A 403 -42.62 29.09 21.27
C ASP A 403 -42.41 27.64 21.76
N LYS A 404 -41.14 27.21 21.89
CA LYS A 404 -40.67 26.21 22.85
C LYS A 404 -39.14 26.03 22.77
N GLN A 405 -38.46 26.75 23.65
CA GLN A 405 -37.20 26.29 24.26
C GLN A 405 -37.46 25.04 25.12
N GLU A 406 -36.59 24.03 25.05
CA GLU A 406 -35.67 23.72 26.16
C GLU A 406 -34.67 22.60 25.86
N MET A 407 -33.50 22.84 26.44
CA MET A 407 -32.21 22.18 26.47
C MET A 407 -32.25 20.87 27.29
N LEU A 408 -31.52 19.81 26.92
CA LEU A 408 -30.63 19.11 27.88
C LEU A 408 -29.70 18.03 27.27
N MET A 409 -28.55 17.95 27.93
CA MET A 409 -27.35 17.15 27.72
C MET A 409 -27.54 15.63 27.63
N ALA A 410 -26.73 14.99 26.78
CA ALA A 410 -26.47 13.55 26.84
C ALA A 410 -25.09 13.28 27.48
N LYS A 411 -25.18 12.55 28.59
CA LYS A 411 -24.11 12.16 29.53
C LYS A 411 -23.07 11.24 28.90
N LYS A 412 -21.78 11.55 29.13
CA LYS A 412 -20.69 10.56 29.11
C LYS A 412 -20.90 9.57 30.27
N HIS A 413 -20.86 8.27 29.98
CA HIS A 413 -20.62 7.23 30.99
C HIS A 413 -19.22 6.64 30.76
N PRO A 414 -18.39 6.53 31.82
CA PRO A 414 -17.11 5.84 31.75
C PRO A 414 -17.33 4.32 31.89
N VAL A 415 -16.66 3.54 31.06
CA VAL A 415 -16.55 2.09 31.26
C VAL A 415 -15.33 1.83 32.14
N THR A 416 -15.59 1.38 33.35
CA THR A 416 -14.62 0.80 34.28
C THR A 416 -14.06 -0.51 33.73
N VAL A 417 -12.74 -0.59 33.64
CA VAL A 417 -11.98 -1.82 33.41
C VAL A 417 -11.91 -2.57 34.74
N THR A 418 -12.45 -3.79 34.79
CA THR A 418 -12.22 -4.73 35.88
C THR A 418 -11.11 -5.70 35.49
N ASP A 419 -10.16 -5.86 36.41
CA ASP A 419 -9.03 -6.78 36.36
C ASP A 419 -9.44 -8.22 36.04
N VAL A 420 -8.69 -8.86 35.14
CA VAL A 420 -8.72 -10.31 34.94
C VAL A 420 -7.33 -10.85 35.25
N GLU A 421 -7.27 -11.70 36.27
CA GLU A 421 -6.10 -12.42 36.75
C GLU A 421 -5.42 -13.22 35.62
N ILE A 422 -4.10 -13.07 35.52
CA ILE A 422 -3.23 -13.85 34.65
C ILE A 422 -2.91 -15.16 35.36
N ALA A 423 -3.46 -16.27 34.87
CA ALA A 423 -2.98 -17.61 35.22
C ALA A 423 -1.79 -17.95 34.32
N THR A 424 -0.61 -18.04 34.92
CA THR A 424 0.62 -18.56 34.34
C THR A 424 0.52 -20.08 34.17
N VAL A 425 0.74 -20.59 32.97
CA VAL A 425 1.01 -22.02 32.74
C VAL A 425 2.33 -22.14 31.99
N ASP A 426 3.32 -22.66 32.70
CA ASP A 426 4.61 -23.11 32.19
C ASP A 426 4.41 -24.24 31.17
N SER A 427 5.09 -24.15 30.04
CA SER A 427 5.39 -25.33 29.21
C SER A 427 6.79 -25.20 28.61
N GLU A 428 7.66 -26.11 29.04
CA GLU A 428 9.00 -26.33 28.50
C GLU A 428 8.96 -26.83 27.03
N PRO A 429 10.00 -26.55 26.23
CA PRO A 429 10.03 -26.91 24.81
C PRO A 429 10.46 -28.38 24.61
N SER A 430 9.66 -29.15 23.86
CA SER A 430 10.08 -30.47 23.38
C SER A 430 10.93 -30.35 22.10
N SER A 431 12.11 -30.95 22.16
CA SER A 431 13.08 -31.03 21.08
C SER A 431 12.85 -32.29 20.24
N HIS A 432 12.50 -32.14 18.96
CA HIS A 432 12.73 -33.18 17.95
C HIS A 432 13.23 -32.54 16.63
N PRO A 433 14.26 -33.13 15.98
CA PRO A 433 14.92 -32.54 14.83
C PRO A 433 14.13 -32.76 13.54
N LEU A 434 14.01 -31.72 12.71
CA LEU A 434 13.45 -31.79 11.36
C LEU A 434 14.52 -32.30 10.38
N GLU A 435 14.19 -33.38 9.70
CA GLU A 435 14.97 -34.01 8.64
C GLU A 435 14.96 -33.14 7.38
N VAL A 436 16.14 -32.78 6.88
CA VAL A 436 16.31 -31.95 5.68
C VAL A 436 16.20 -32.85 4.44
N VAL A 437 15.11 -32.71 3.69
CA VAL A 437 14.96 -33.33 2.37
C VAL A 437 15.48 -32.36 1.29
N LEU A 438 16.66 -32.66 0.75
CA LEU A 438 17.25 -31.98 -0.40
C LEU A 438 16.57 -32.45 -1.69
N PHE A 439 15.96 -31.53 -2.44
CA PHE A 439 15.52 -31.79 -3.82
C PHE A 439 16.60 -31.34 -4.82
N PRO A 440 16.82 -32.11 -5.92
CA PRO A 440 17.90 -31.83 -6.87
C PRO A 440 17.59 -30.61 -7.76
N SER A 441 18.64 -29.82 -7.97
CA SER A 441 18.71 -28.66 -8.86
C SER A 441 18.48 -29.05 -10.32
N SER A 442 17.37 -28.62 -10.92
CA SER A 442 17.18 -28.60 -12.38
C SER A 442 17.44 -27.19 -12.93
N ALA A 443 18.23 -27.15 -14.00
CA ALA A 443 18.78 -25.96 -14.62
C ALA A 443 17.71 -24.98 -15.13
N VAL A 444 17.90 -23.69 -14.84
CA VAL A 444 17.12 -22.56 -15.36
C VAL A 444 17.77 -22.08 -16.66
N PRO A 445 17.05 -21.95 -17.79
CA PRO A 445 17.59 -21.31 -18.99
C PRO A 445 17.67 -19.79 -18.77
N ALA A 446 18.79 -19.19 -19.15
CA ALA A 446 18.98 -17.75 -19.18
C ALA A 446 18.12 -17.13 -20.29
N TYR A 447 17.28 -16.16 -19.94
CA TYR A 447 16.57 -15.30 -20.90
C TYR A 447 17.46 -14.09 -21.20
N SER A 448 18.04 -14.01 -22.40
CA SER A 448 18.69 -12.80 -22.90
C SER A 448 17.66 -11.90 -23.60
N TYR A 449 17.54 -10.65 -23.13
CA TYR A 449 16.85 -9.60 -23.86
C TYR A 449 17.85 -8.89 -24.76
N ASP A 450 17.83 -9.19 -26.07
CA ASP A 450 18.48 -8.37 -27.08
C ASP A 450 17.51 -7.27 -27.53
N ALA A 451 17.74 -6.05 -27.04
CA ALA A 451 17.15 -4.85 -27.61
C ALA A 451 18.09 -4.34 -28.71
N LYS A 452 17.70 -4.49 -29.97
CA LYS A 452 18.30 -3.71 -31.07
C LYS A 452 17.47 -2.44 -31.27
N ILE A 453 18.16 -1.32 -31.06
CA ILE A 453 17.76 0.01 -31.45
C ILE A 453 18.02 0.14 -32.96
N GLU A 454 16.97 0.43 -33.73
CA GLU A 454 17.02 1.24 -34.96
C GLU A 454 15.75 2.08 -35.06
#